data_AF-G0VP47-F1
#
_entry.id   AF-G0VP47-F1
#
_cell.length_a   1.000
_cell.length_b   1.000
_cell.length_c   1.000
_cell.angle_alpha   90.00
_cell.angle_beta   90.00
_cell.angle_gamma   90.00
#
_symmetry.space_group_name_H-M   'P 1'
#
loop_
_entity.id
_entity.type
_entity.pdbx_description
1 polymer ?
#
loop_
_entity_poly.entity_id
_entity_poly.type
_entity_poly.pdbx_seq_one_letter_code
_entity_poly.pdbx_strand_id
1 'polypeptide(L)'
;MIEQRIARLRAFLQEHDADGVIIVQPENLRYFSAFTGGEGALVIGLDQAVLWTDSRYTEQAANQSGTWYDIKNHHNALSSSIRSSLNDMEIGVAGYEENFLTHFMYENISDGALCGFLPCDLTSLRAVKEPYELKATRKASNIADRAFADLLPYIKPGVTEKELAARLESNMLLLGSEEKSFTTIVASGRRSAMPHGTASPKVIEAGDFVTFDFGAVWEGYHSDITRTVVVGKASQTQKDFYNLILEGQKLGVSLVKAGVSRREVDFAVRNYFARYHVSQYFTHSLGHGTGLEIHEQPVLSPKSTGVLEENMIVTVEPGLYIEGKFGVRIEDSVAVTANGCEILTKTPKELMELL
;
A
#
# COMPACT_ATOMS: atom_id res chain seq x y z
N MET A 1 -3.52 9.69 -20.72
CA MET A 1 -3.27 9.21 -19.35
C MET A 1 -1.85 9.54 -18.93
N ILE A 2 -0.82 8.94 -19.55
CA ILE A 2 0.60 9.30 -19.32
C ILE A 2 0.85 10.81 -19.49
N GLU A 3 0.35 11.42 -20.57
CA GLU A 3 0.48 12.87 -20.81
C GLU A 3 -0.02 13.73 -19.64
N GLN A 4 -1.15 13.38 -19.03
CA GLN A 4 -1.69 14.12 -17.87
C GLN A 4 -0.85 13.90 -16.60
N ARG A 5 -0.26 12.71 -16.42
CA ARG A 5 0.67 12.43 -15.32
C ARG A 5 1.94 13.24 -15.47
N ILE A 6 2.51 13.28 -16.67
CA ILE A 6 3.72 14.06 -16.96
C ILE A 6 3.47 15.56 -16.84
N ALA A 7 2.31 16.06 -17.29
CA ALA A 7 1.93 17.45 -17.08
C ALA A 7 1.85 17.82 -15.59
N ARG A 8 1.22 16.96 -14.76
CA ARG A 8 1.17 17.15 -13.30
C ARG A 8 2.55 17.08 -12.65
N LEU A 9 3.39 16.15 -13.07
CA LEU A 9 4.78 16.03 -12.60
C LEU A 9 5.56 17.31 -12.92
N ARG A 10 5.48 17.83 -14.15
CA ARG A 10 6.17 19.07 -14.55
C ARG A 10 5.66 20.29 -13.77
N ALA A 11 4.36 20.39 -13.54
CA ALA A 11 3.79 21.44 -12.70
C ALA A 11 4.33 21.34 -11.25
N PHE A 12 4.38 20.13 -10.69
CA PHE A 12 4.96 19.88 -9.37
C PHE A 12 6.43 20.31 -9.30
N LEU A 13 7.25 20.00 -10.31
CA LEU A 13 8.65 20.40 -10.35
C LEU A 13 8.79 21.93 -10.37
N GLN A 14 7.99 22.61 -11.19
CA GLN A 14 8.00 24.08 -11.28
C GLN A 14 7.59 24.74 -9.95
N GLU A 15 6.62 24.17 -9.23
CA GLU A 15 6.22 24.66 -7.89
C GLU A 15 7.32 24.49 -6.83
N HIS A 16 8.30 23.62 -7.08
CA HIS A 16 9.41 23.31 -6.19
C HIS A 16 10.77 23.80 -6.73
N ASP A 17 10.77 24.76 -7.66
CA ASP A 17 11.99 25.35 -8.25
C ASP A 17 12.94 24.31 -8.89
N ALA A 18 12.39 23.23 -9.45
CA ALA A 18 13.11 22.21 -10.21
C ALA A 18 12.66 22.21 -11.69
N ASP A 19 13.56 21.86 -12.59
CA ASP A 19 13.31 21.77 -14.04
C ASP A 19 13.59 20.38 -14.62
N GLY A 20 14.04 19.44 -13.78
CA GLY A 20 14.10 18.02 -14.11
C GLY A 20 13.90 17.12 -12.89
N VAL A 21 13.70 15.82 -13.12
CA VAL A 21 13.60 14.82 -12.06
C VAL A 21 14.21 13.48 -12.47
N ILE A 22 14.82 12.83 -11.48
CA ILE A 22 15.34 11.46 -11.56
C ILE A 22 14.35 10.55 -10.82
N ILE A 23 13.80 9.57 -11.54
CA ILE A 23 12.86 8.58 -10.98
C ILE A 23 13.47 7.20 -11.14
N VAL A 24 13.73 6.55 -10.02
CA VAL A 24 14.35 5.22 -9.90
C VAL A 24 13.52 4.28 -9.04
N GLN A 25 12.57 4.79 -8.25
CA GLN A 25 11.62 3.99 -7.50
C GLN A 25 10.73 3.21 -8.49
N PRO A 26 10.65 1.87 -8.40
CA PRO A 26 9.91 1.05 -9.36
C PRO A 26 8.45 1.45 -9.55
N GLU A 27 7.77 1.87 -8.48
CA GLU A 27 6.35 2.22 -8.54
C GLU A 27 6.12 3.57 -9.23
N ASN A 28 7.00 4.54 -9.01
CA ASN A 28 6.94 5.82 -9.74
C ASN A 28 7.40 5.66 -11.19
N LEU A 29 8.44 4.84 -11.43
CA LEU A 29 8.87 4.44 -12.77
C LEU A 29 7.68 3.87 -13.55
N ARG A 30 6.97 2.89 -12.98
CA ARG A 30 5.76 2.30 -13.56
C ARG A 30 4.63 3.32 -13.70
N TYR A 31 4.39 4.16 -12.70
CA TYR A 31 3.30 5.14 -12.74
C TYR A 31 3.48 6.15 -13.87
N PHE A 32 4.68 6.71 -14.03
CA PHE A 32 4.93 7.73 -15.04
C PHE A 32 5.13 7.13 -16.43
N SER A 33 5.73 5.94 -16.57
CA SER A 33 6.04 5.36 -17.88
C SER A 33 5.16 4.19 -18.32
N ALA A 34 4.34 3.60 -17.46
CA ALA A 34 3.67 2.30 -17.67
C ALA A 34 4.61 1.10 -17.86
N PHE A 35 5.93 1.30 -17.80
CA PHE A 35 6.93 0.26 -17.89
C PHE A 35 6.88 -0.66 -16.66
N THR A 36 6.86 -1.97 -16.88
CA THR A 36 6.81 -2.99 -15.83
C THR A 36 8.08 -3.83 -15.76
N GLY A 37 9.20 -3.34 -16.30
CA GLY A 37 10.49 -4.02 -16.19
C GLY A 37 11.10 -3.88 -14.79
N GLY A 38 12.06 -4.75 -14.49
CA GLY A 38 12.70 -4.83 -13.16
C GLY A 38 13.93 -3.94 -12.97
N GLU A 39 14.31 -3.16 -13.99
CA GLU A 39 15.50 -2.32 -13.98
C GLU A 39 15.27 -1.11 -14.90
N GLY A 40 15.61 0.08 -14.42
CA GLY A 40 15.62 1.30 -15.22
C GLY A 40 15.54 2.58 -14.41
N ALA A 41 15.57 3.71 -15.12
CA ALA A 41 15.37 5.04 -14.56
C ALA A 41 14.68 5.96 -15.57
N LEU A 42 13.83 6.86 -15.09
CA LEU A 42 13.38 8.01 -15.89
C LEU A 42 14.22 9.23 -15.55
N VAL A 43 14.55 9.98 -16.59
CA VAL A 43 15.00 11.38 -16.47
C VAL A 43 14.01 12.22 -17.25
N ILE A 44 13.27 13.06 -16.55
CA ILE A 44 12.20 13.88 -17.15
C ILE A 44 12.53 15.34 -16.92
N GLY A 45 12.71 16.09 -18.01
CA GLY A 45 12.78 17.55 -18.03
C GLY A 45 11.42 18.19 -18.35
N LEU A 46 11.41 19.51 -18.51
CA LEU A 46 10.19 20.27 -18.83
C LEU A 46 9.62 19.99 -20.22
N ASP A 47 10.43 19.54 -21.16
CA ASP A 47 10.05 19.25 -22.54
C ASP A 47 10.50 17.85 -22.99
N GLN A 48 11.64 17.35 -22.50
CA GLN A 48 12.21 16.05 -22.84
C GLN A 48 11.94 14.98 -21.74
N ALA A 49 11.95 13.71 -22.14
CA ALA A 49 11.87 12.58 -21.22
C ALA A 49 12.63 11.36 -21.77
N VAL A 50 13.48 10.75 -20.95
CA VAL A 50 14.28 9.57 -21.30
C VAL A 50 13.94 8.44 -20.33
N LEU A 51 13.74 7.24 -20.87
CA LEU A 51 13.64 6.01 -20.11
C LEU A 51 14.89 5.17 -20.36
N TRP A 52 15.74 5.07 -19.34
CA TRP A 52 16.87 4.16 -19.33
C TRP A 52 16.46 2.78 -18.84
N THR A 53 16.95 1.76 -19.51
CA THR A 53 16.91 0.35 -19.07
C THR A 53 18.06 -0.40 -19.75
N ASP A 54 18.26 -1.67 -19.45
CA ASP A 54 19.21 -2.51 -20.16
C ASP A 54 18.59 -3.32 -21.32
N SER A 55 19.44 -4.04 -22.06
CA SER A 55 19.06 -4.80 -23.25
C SER A 55 18.01 -5.88 -23.01
N ARG A 56 17.74 -6.29 -21.77
CA ARG A 56 16.69 -7.27 -21.44
C ARG A 56 15.30 -6.68 -21.61
N TYR A 57 15.16 -5.35 -21.54
CA TYR A 57 13.87 -4.69 -21.45
C TYR A 57 13.61 -3.60 -22.49
N THR A 58 14.55 -3.27 -23.38
CA THR A 58 14.35 -2.20 -24.39
C THR A 58 13.10 -2.40 -25.25
N GLU A 59 12.86 -3.62 -25.73
CA GLU A 59 11.66 -3.95 -26.50
C GLU A 59 10.38 -3.85 -25.65
N GLN A 60 10.43 -4.33 -24.40
CA GLN A 60 9.32 -4.21 -23.46
C GLN A 60 9.00 -2.74 -23.16
N ALA A 61 10.01 -1.94 -22.87
CA ALA A 61 9.89 -0.50 -22.62
C ALA A 61 9.25 0.21 -23.82
N ALA A 62 9.66 -0.13 -25.05
CA ALA A 62 9.10 0.45 -26.28
C ALA A 62 7.63 0.12 -26.48
N ASN A 63 7.23 -1.11 -26.14
CA ASN A 63 5.84 -1.56 -26.25
C ASN A 63 4.93 -0.97 -25.16
N GLN A 64 5.47 -0.70 -23.96
CA GLN A 64 4.69 -0.28 -22.80
C GLN A 64 4.61 1.24 -22.63
N SER A 65 5.70 1.96 -22.93
CA SER A 65 5.86 3.38 -22.55
C SER A 65 5.43 4.37 -23.63
N GLY A 66 4.97 3.88 -24.77
CA GLY A 66 4.57 4.69 -25.91
C GLY A 66 5.74 5.51 -26.49
N THR A 67 5.42 6.53 -27.28
CA THR A 67 6.42 7.35 -28.01
C THR A 67 6.85 8.61 -27.25
N TRP A 68 6.44 8.75 -25.98
CA TRP A 68 6.74 9.92 -25.15
C TRP A 68 8.16 9.93 -24.59
N TYR A 69 8.80 8.76 -24.54
CA TYR A 69 10.12 8.59 -23.97
C TYR A 69 11.12 8.26 -25.07
N ASP A 70 12.30 8.88 -25.00
CA ASP A 70 13.48 8.36 -25.68
C ASP A 70 13.99 7.16 -24.87
N ILE A 71 13.80 5.96 -25.42
CA ILE A 71 14.11 4.70 -24.72
C ILE A 71 15.54 4.31 -25.06
N LYS A 72 16.37 4.24 -24.03
CA LYS A 72 17.81 4.02 -24.18
C LYS A 72 18.28 2.79 -23.43
N ASN A 73 19.15 2.04 -24.10
CA ASN A 73 19.91 0.95 -23.50
C ASN A 73 21.17 1.52 -22.83
N HIS A 74 21.31 1.37 -21.51
CA HIS A 74 22.57 1.75 -20.87
C HIS A 74 23.62 0.64 -21.03
N HIS A 75 24.79 0.99 -21.58
CA HIS A 75 25.93 0.08 -21.70
C HIS A 75 26.95 0.22 -20.56
N ASN A 76 26.84 1.30 -19.79
CA ASN A 76 27.67 1.61 -18.64
C ASN A 76 26.82 1.55 -17.35
N ALA A 77 27.40 1.94 -16.22
CA ALA A 77 26.63 2.14 -15.00
C ALA A 77 25.42 3.07 -15.25
N LEU A 78 24.25 2.70 -14.69
CA LEU A 78 23.01 3.47 -14.84
C LEU A 78 23.17 4.92 -14.39
N SER A 79 23.91 5.16 -13.29
CA SER A 79 24.26 6.50 -12.78
C SER A 79 24.92 7.39 -13.83
N SER A 80 25.85 6.86 -14.60
CA SER A 80 26.51 7.60 -15.69
C SER A 80 25.54 7.97 -16.82
N SER A 81 24.55 7.12 -17.07
CA SER A 81 23.54 7.34 -18.13
C SER A 81 22.50 8.37 -17.72
N ILE A 82 22.08 8.32 -16.45
CA ILE A 82 21.26 9.37 -15.81
C ILE A 82 21.99 10.71 -15.89
N ARG A 83 23.25 10.78 -15.43
CA ARG A 83 24.07 11.99 -15.49
C ARG A 83 24.20 12.53 -16.92
N SER A 84 24.46 11.67 -17.91
CA SER A 84 24.51 12.09 -19.31
C SER A 84 23.21 12.78 -19.71
N SER A 85 22.06 12.20 -19.36
CA SER A 85 20.76 12.81 -19.70
C SER A 85 20.54 14.14 -18.99
N LEU A 86 20.91 14.27 -17.71
CA LEU A 86 20.81 15.55 -17.00
C LEU A 86 21.61 16.65 -17.70
N ASN A 87 22.84 16.32 -18.14
CA ASN A 87 23.71 17.27 -18.84
C ASN A 87 23.23 17.55 -20.27
N ASP A 88 22.83 16.52 -21.02
CA ASP A 88 22.37 16.64 -22.41
C ASP A 88 21.04 17.40 -22.51
N MET A 89 20.18 17.28 -21.51
CA MET A 89 18.92 18.02 -21.36
C MET A 89 19.11 19.42 -20.76
N GLU A 90 20.35 19.79 -20.39
CA GLU A 90 20.68 21.08 -19.75
C GLU A 90 19.83 21.38 -18.49
N ILE A 91 19.54 20.36 -17.68
CA ILE A 91 18.78 20.50 -16.43
C ILE A 91 19.53 21.43 -15.47
N GLY A 92 18.88 22.46 -14.93
CA GLY A 92 19.45 23.36 -13.94
C GLY A 92 19.38 22.80 -12.52
N VAL A 93 18.22 22.26 -12.13
CA VAL A 93 17.96 21.66 -10.82
C VAL A 93 17.15 20.37 -10.97
N ALA A 94 17.78 19.24 -10.63
CA ALA A 94 17.17 17.92 -10.69
C ALA A 94 16.56 17.52 -9.34
N GLY A 95 15.24 17.29 -9.33
CA GLY A 95 14.56 16.58 -8.26
C GLY A 95 15.05 15.13 -8.18
N TYR A 96 15.14 14.57 -6.97
CA TYR A 96 15.38 13.13 -6.78
C TYR A 96 14.52 12.56 -5.65
N GLU A 97 14.19 11.27 -5.77
CA GLU A 97 13.35 10.57 -4.79
C GLU A 97 14.13 10.31 -3.50
N GLU A 98 13.98 11.20 -2.52
CA GLU A 98 14.81 11.24 -1.30
C GLU A 98 14.72 9.96 -0.44
N ASN A 99 13.58 9.28 -0.52
CA ASN A 99 13.32 8.05 0.24
C ASN A 99 13.76 6.77 -0.50
N PHE A 100 14.31 6.88 -1.73
CA PHE A 100 14.65 5.73 -2.55
C PHE A 100 16.06 5.81 -3.17
N LEU A 101 16.51 6.99 -3.61
CA LEU A 101 17.83 7.14 -4.21
C LEU A 101 18.92 6.91 -3.16
N THR A 102 19.69 5.83 -3.31
CA THR A 102 20.79 5.54 -2.38
C THR A 102 21.90 6.59 -2.46
N HIS A 103 22.58 6.83 -1.34
CA HIS A 103 23.74 7.73 -1.29
C HIS A 103 24.81 7.39 -2.34
N PHE A 104 25.11 6.09 -2.51
CA PHE A 104 26.06 5.63 -3.52
C PHE A 104 25.64 6.04 -4.93
N MET A 105 24.37 5.87 -5.29
CA MET A 105 23.87 6.25 -6.61
C MET A 105 23.89 7.77 -6.79
N TYR A 106 23.50 8.53 -5.75
CA TYR A 106 23.61 9.99 -5.74
C TYR A 106 25.04 10.48 -5.97
N GLU A 107 26.03 9.93 -5.25
CA GLU A 107 27.45 10.31 -5.44
C GLU A 107 27.92 10.07 -6.87
N ASN A 108 27.57 8.91 -7.44
CA ASN A 108 27.95 8.59 -8.81
C ASN A 108 27.24 9.43 -9.88
N ILE A 109 26.00 9.88 -9.63
CA ILE A 109 25.27 10.76 -10.54
C ILE A 109 25.83 12.19 -10.44
N SER A 110 26.00 12.68 -9.21
CA SER A 110 26.43 14.06 -8.94
C SER A 110 27.87 14.34 -9.33
N ASP A 111 28.75 13.33 -9.33
CA ASP A 111 30.11 13.44 -9.86
C ASP A 111 30.08 13.74 -11.38
N GLY A 112 30.31 15.01 -11.73
CA GLY A 112 30.29 15.51 -13.11
C GLY A 112 28.92 15.94 -13.64
N ALA A 113 27.88 15.96 -12.81
CA ALA A 113 26.61 16.59 -13.16
C ALA A 113 26.77 18.12 -13.18
N LEU A 114 26.12 18.79 -14.12
CA LEU A 114 26.15 20.25 -14.27
C LEU A 114 24.97 20.97 -13.61
N CYS A 115 24.16 20.23 -12.84
CA CYS A 115 22.92 20.68 -12.21
C CYS A 115 23.00 20.69 -10.68
N GLY A 116 22.10 21.44 -10.04
CA GLY A 116 21.77 21.29 -8.62
C GLY A 116 20.89 20.06 -8.38
N PHE A 117 20.79 19.63 -7.12
CA PHE A 117 19.92 18.53 -6.71
C PHE A 117 18.97 18.96 -5.60
N LEU A 118 17.72 18.53 -5.69
CA LEU A 118 16.68 18.82 -4.70
C LEU A 118 15.98 17.52 -4.28
N PRO A 119 15.87 17.20 -2.98
CA PRO A 119 15.04 16.09 -2.53
C PRO A 119 13.56 16.36 -2.83
N CYS A 120 12.84 15.35 -3.34
CA CYS A 120 11.39 15.44 -3.57
C CYS A 120 10.65 14.15 -3.20
N ASP A 121 9.40 14.29 -2.78
CA ASP A 121 8.45 13.19 -2.55
C ASP A 121 7.33 13.22 -3.60
N LEU A 122 7.38 12.26 -4.53
CA LEU A 122 6.42 12.13 -5.62
C LEU A 122 5.17 11.31 -5.24
N THR A 123 5.12 10.71 -4.05
CA THR A 123 4.04 9.79 -3.66
C THR A 123 2.67 10.45 -3.65
N SER A 124 2.62 11.75 -3.33
CA SER A 124 1.38 12.54 -3.36
C SER A 124 0.71 12.60 -4.73
N LEU A 125 1.49 12.52 -5.82
CA LEU A 125 0.97 12.55 -7.20
C LEU A 125 0.15 11.31 -7.56
N ARG A 126 0.32 10.22 -6.80
CA ARG A 126 -0.42 8.94 -6.94
C ARG A 126 -1.61 8.81 -5.99
N ALA A 127 -1.76 9.73 -5.03
CA ALA A 127 -2.74 9.58 -3.95
C ALA A 127 -4.18 9.49 -4.45
N VAL A 128 -4.52 10.27 -5.49
CA VAL A 128 -5.83 10.27 -6.17
C VAL A 128 -5.78 9.31 -7.35
N LYS A 129 -6.53 8.21 -7.26
CA LYS A 129 -6.50 7.11 -8.22
C LYS A 129 -7.30 7.46 -9.48
N GLU A 130 -6.77 7.12 -10.63
CA GLU A 130 -7.48 7.14 -11.90
C GLU A 130 -8.44 5.94 -12.01
N PRO A 131 -9.45 5.98 -12.90
CA PRO A 131 -10.48 4.94 -12.96
C PRO A 131 -9.96 3.50 -13.15
N TYR A 132 -8.86 3.32 -13.88
CA TYR A 132 -8.28 1.99 -14.08
C TYR A 132 -7.55 1.49 -12.83
N GLU A 133 -6.93 2.38 -12.05
CA GLU A 133 -6.25 2.08 -10.79
C GLU A 133 -7.29 1.58 -9.77
N LEU A 134 -8.40 2.30 -9.63
CA LEU A 134 -9.54 1.86 -8.80
C LEU A 134 -10.10 0.50 -9.25
N LYS A 135 -10.14 0.25 -10.56
CA LYS A 135 -10.60 -1.04 -11.10
C LYS A 135 -9.62 -2.18 -10.77
N ALA A 136 -8.32 -1.93 -10.89
CA ALA A 136 -7.28 -2.88 -10.53
C ALA A 136 -7.31 -3.19 -9.03
N THR A 137 -7.38 -2.18 -8.16
CA THR A 137 -7.50 -2.40 -6.71
C THR A 137 -8.78 -3.14 -6.34
N ARG A 138 -9.95 -2.84 -6.95
CA ARG A 138 -11.17 -3.65 -6.75
C ARG A 138 -10.97 -5.12 -7.10
N LYS A 139 -10.23 -5.39 -8.18
CA LYS A 139 -9.93 -6.75 -8.63
C LYS A 139 -9.00 -7.45 -7.63
N ALA A 140 -7.96 -6.77 -7.16
CA ALA A 140 -7.07 -7.25 -6.11
C ALA A 140 -7.83 -7.55 -4.80
N SER A 141 -8.70 -6.65 -4.33
CA SER A 141 -9.52 -6.89 -3.13
C SER A 141 -10.46 -8.09 -3.31
N ASN A 142 -11.06 -8.25 -4.49
CA ASN A 142 -11.92 -9.40 -4.76
C ASN A 142 -11.15 -10.74 -4.77
N ILE A 143 -9.89 -10.76 -5.22
CA ILE A 143 -9.03 -11.93 -5.13
C ILE A 143 -8.78 -12.29 -3.67
N ALA A 144 -8.42 -11.31 -2.83
CA ALA A 144 -8.19 -11.51 -1.40
C ALA A 144 -9.46 -12.05 -0.70
N ASP A 145 -10.63 -11.44 -0.93
CA ASP A 145 -11.90 -11.90 -0.37
C ASP A 145 -12.20 -13.37 -0.70
N ARG A 146 -12.03 -13.75 -1.98
CA ARG A 146 -12.27 -15.13 -2.43
C ARG A 146 -11.25 -16.10 -1.86
N ALA A 147 -9.98 -15.70 -1.80
CA ALA A 147 -8.92 -16.54 -1.26
C ALA A 147 -9.14 -16.86 0.23
N PHE A 148 -9.65 -15.88 0.98
CA PHE A 148 -10.01 -16.06 2.38
C PHE A 148 -11.24 -16.94 2.55
N ALA A 149 -12.27 -16.75 1.74
CA ALA A 149 -13.44 -17.64 1.72
C ALA A 149 -13.04 -19.10 1.47
N ASP A 150 -12.12 -19.34 0.53
CA ASP A 150 -11.57 -20.67 0.22
C ASP A 150 -10.65 -21.22 1.34
N LEU A 151 -10.13 -20.35 2.21
CA LEU A 151 -9.32 -20.73 3.37
C LEU A 151 -10.18 -21.19 4.56
N LEU A 152 -11.37 -20.62 4.76
CA LEU A 152 -12.21 -20.85 5.94
C LEU A 152 -12.34 -22.33 6.35
N PRO A 153 -12.57 -23.31 5.43
CA PRO A 153 -12.71 -24.72 5.79
C PRO A 153 -11.44 -25.38 6.36
N TYR A 154 -10.29 -24.72 6.26
CA TYR A 154 -8.99 -25.23 6.70
C TYR A 154 -8.55 -24.67 8.05
N ILE A 155 -9.25 -23.66 8.56
CA ILE A 155 -8.95 -23.02 9.85
C ILE A 155 -9.56 -23.87 10.97
N LYS A 156 -8.72 -24.66 11.65
CA LYS A 156 -9.14 -25.60 12.71
C LYS A 156 -8.01 -25.88 13.71
N PRO A 157 -8.30 -26.47 14.88
CA PRO A 157 -7.25 -26.87 15.81
C PRO A 157 -6.26 -27.85 15.18
N GLY A 158 -4.98 -27.71 15.51
CA GLY A 158 -3.91 -28.62 15.08
C GLY A 158 -3.17 -28.20 13.80
N VAL A 159 -3.68 -27.24 13.03
CA VAL A 159 -2.92 -26.62 11.93
C VAL A 159 -2.04 -25.50 12.46
N THR A 160 -0.92 -25.24 11.79
CA THR A 160 -0.02 -24.13 12.12
C THR A 160 -0.42 -22.85 11.39
N GLU A 161 -0.02 -21.70 11.95
CA GLU A 161 -0.22 -20.40 11.29
C GLU A 161 0.47 -20.36 9.91
N LYS A 162 1.66 -20.96 9.79
CA LYS A 162 2.40 -21.08 8.52
C LYS A 162 1.66 -21.89 7.46
N GLU A 163 1.01 -22.99 7.84
CA GLU A 163 0.21 -23.77 6.89
C GLU A 163 -0.97 -22.95 6.35
N LEU A 164 -1.63 -22.18 7.20
CA LEU A 164 -2.73 -21.31 6.78
C LEU A 164 -2.24 -20.15 5.91
N ALA A 165 -1.13 -19.51 6.26
CA ALA A 165 -0.53 -18.45 5.44
C ALA A 165 -0.16 -18.97 4.04
N ALA A 166 0.53 -20.12 3.97
CA ALA A 166 0.90 -20.73 2.70
C ALA A 166 -0.32 -21.10 1.84
N ARG A 167 -1.39 -21.60 2.46
CA ARG A 167 -2.64 -21.90 1.75
C ARG A 167 -3.35 -20.65 1.28
N LEU A 168 -3.40 -19.59 2.08
CA LEU A 168 -4.00 -18.31 1.71
C LEU A 168 -3.27 -17.67 0.52
N GLU A 169 -1.94 -17.62 0.59
CA GLU A 169 -1.09 -17.13 -0.51
C GLU A 169 -1.29 -17.96 -1.78
N SER A 170 -1.34 -19.29 -1.66
CA SER A 170 -1.62 -20.19 -2.78
C SER A 170 -3.01 -19.95 -3.39
N ASN A 171 -4.04 -19.79 -2.56
CA ASN A 171 -5.39 -19.46 -3.02
C ASN A 171 -5.39 -18.14 -3.81
N MET A 172 -4.71 -17.10 -3.33
CA MET A 172 -4.61 -15.81 -4.04
C MET A 172 -3.94 -15.97 -5.41
N LEU A 173 -2.81 -16.68 -5.49
CA LEU A 173 -2.12 -16.96 -6.75
C LEU A 173 -3.02 -17.73 -7.74
N LEU A 174 -3.71 -18.77 -7.28
CA LEU A 174 -4.62 -19.57 -8.12
C LEU A 174 -5.83 -18.76 -8.62
N LEU A 175 -6.20 -17.70 -7.91
CA LEU A 175 -7.26 -16.76 -8.28
C LEU A 175 -6.79 -15.62 -9.19
N GLY A 176 -5.49 -15.59 -9.51
CA GLY A 176 -4.88 -14.66 -10.45
C GLY A 176 -4.08 -13.53 -9.83
N SER A 177 -3.78 -13.57 -8.53
CA SER A 177 -2.84 -12.61 -7.93
C SER A 177 -1.46 -12.74 -8.56
N GLU A 178 -0.79 -11.62 -8.85
CA GLU A 178 0.59 -11.61 -9.33
C GLU A 178 1.54 -12.13 -8.25
N GLU A 179 1.31 -11.68 -7.01
CA GLU A 179 2.01 -12.09 -5.80
C GLU A 179 1.17 -11.76 -4.56
N LYS A 180 1.76 -11.85 -3.37
CA LYS A 180 1.16 -11.32 -2.15
C LYS A 180 1.54 -9.85 -1.99
N SER A 181 0.62 -9.02 -1.53
CA SER A 181 0.89 -7.59 -1.34
C SER A 181 1.96 -7.29 -0.30
N PHE A 182 2.10 -8.16 0.70
CA PHE A 182 3.10 -8.08 1.75
C PHE A 182 3.23 -9.45 2.43
N THR A 183 4.11 -9.56 3.43
CA THR A 183 4.24 -10.80 4.19
C THR A 183 2.97 -11.07 4.99
N THR A 184 2.20 -12.08 4.57
CA THR A 184 0.98 -12.53 5.24
C THR A 184 1.19 -12.73 6.74
N ILE A 185 0.33 -12.09 7.53
CA ILE A 185 0.25 -12.24 8.97
C ILE A 185 -0.82 -13.27 9.28
N VAL A 186 -0.45 -14.27 10.09
CA VAL A 186 -1.38 -15.17 10.75
C VAL A 186 -0.95 -15.25 12.21
N ALA A 187 -1.74 -14.66 13.09
CA ALA A 187 -1.40 -14.48 14.50
C ALA A 187 -2.49 -15.07 15.39
N SER A 188 -2.19 -16.20 16.03
CA SER A 188 -3.15 -17.01 16.80
C SER A 188 -2.91 -16.97 18.31
N GLY A 189 -3.99 -17.04 19.09
CA GLY A 189 -3.97 -17.05 20.55
C GLY A 189 -3.28 -15.80 21.10
N ARG A 190 -2.30 -15.97 21.99
CA ARG A 190 -1.51 -14.85 22.52
C ARG A 190 -0.76 -14.05 21.46
N ARG A 191 -0.42 -14.68 20.33
CA ARG A 191 0.26 -13.98 19.23
C ARG A 191 -0.65 -12.98 18.53
N SER A 192 -1.98 -13.12 18.61
CA SER A 192 -2.91 -12.12 18.09
C SER A 192 -2.74 -10.73 18.73
N ALA A 193 -2.08 -10.64 19.90
CA ALA A 193 -1.68 -9.38 20.52
C ALA A 193 -0.44 -8.72 19.88
N MET A 194 0.13 -9.30 18.83
CA MET A 194 1.27 -8.74 18.09
C MET A 194 0.74 -8.13 16.77
N PRO A 195 0.69 -6.79 16.64
CA PRO A 195 0.12 -6.14 15.45
C PRO A 195 0.76 -6.63 14.13
N HIS A 196 2.08 -6.87 14.16
CA HIS A 196 2.90 -7.38 13.05
C HIS A 196 3.31 -8.86 13.25
N GLY A 197 2.45 -9.67 13.85
CA GLY A 197 2.74 -11.07 14.21
C GLY A 197 2.76 -12.03 13.02
N THR A 198 3.75 -11.91 12.13
CA THR A 198 3.92 -12.77 10.93
C THR A 198 3.76 -14.26 11.23
N ALA A 199 3.23 -15.03 10.28
CA ALA A 199 2.87 -16.43 10.51
C ALA A 199 4.04 -17.26 11.07
N SER A 200 3.82 -17.97 12.19
CA SER A 200 4.84 -18.76 12.88
C SER A 200 4.56 -20.26 12.86
N PRO A 201 5.47 -21.11 13.36
CA PRO A 201 5.19 -22.54 13.55
C PRO A 201 4.19 -22.84 14.68
N LYS A 202 3.62 -21.81 15.36
CA LYS A 202 2.61 -22.03 16.40
C LYS A 202 1.42 -22.82 15.83
N VAL A 203 1.05 -23.86 16.55
CA VAL A 203 -0.18 -24.64 16.30
C VAL A 203 -1.38 -23.86 16.85
N ILE A 204 -2.45 -23.81 16.06
CA ILE A 204 -3.72 -23.18 16.43
C ILE A 204 -4.49 -24.11 17.36
N GLU A 205 -5.03 -23.55 18.43
CA GLU A 205 -5.75 -24.27 19.47
C GLU A 205 -7.23 -23.85 19.51
N ALA A 206 -8.09 -24.70 20.05
CA ALA A 206 -9.48 -24.32 20.30
C ALA A 206 -9.53 -23.19 21.34
N GLY A 207 -10.30 -22.15 21.05
CA GLY A 207 -10.42 -20.91 21.82
C GLY A 207 -9.55 -19.76 21.30
N ASP A 208 -8.62 -20.02 20.37
CA ASP A 208 -7.76 -18.97 19.83
C ASP A 208 -8.56 -17.95 19.01
N PHE A 209 -8.32 -16.65 19.27
CA PHE A 209 -8.43 -15.66 18.21
C PHE A 209 -7.33 -15.90 17.18
N VAL A 210 -7.66 -15.79 15.89
CA VAL A 210 -6.69 -15.88 14.79
C VAL A 210 -6.89 -14.68 13.87
N THR A 211 -5.93 -13.77 13.87
CA THR A 211 -5.90 -12.60 12.99
C THR A 211 -5.16 -12.95 11.70
N PHE A 212 -5.84 -12.77 10.58
CA PHE A 212 -5.30 -12.86 9.22
C PHE A 212 -5.21 -11.46 8.67
N ASP A 213 -4.02 -11.06 8.24
CA ASP A 213 -3.79 -9.78 7.58
C ASP A 213 -2.93 -10.03 6.33
N PHE A 214 -3.50 -9.71 5.17
CA PHE A 214 -3.07 -10.19 3.87
C PHE A 214 -3.64 -9.34 2.73
N GLY A 215 -3.01 -9.44 1.56
CA GLY A 215 -3.42 -8.72 0.37
C GLY A 215 -2.98 -9.43 -0.90
N ALA A 216 -3.70 -9.15 -1.98
CA ALA A 216 -3.41 -9.64 -3.33
C ALA A 216 -2.95 -8.49 -4.22
N VAL A 217 -2.20 -8.81 -5.28
CA VAL A 217 -1.71 -7.84 -6.27
C VAL A 217 -2.34 -8.14 -7.63
N TRP A 218 -2.92 -7.12 -8.26
CA TRP A 218 -3.44 -7.21 -9.62
C TRP A 218 -3.01 -6.00 -10.44
N GLU A 219 -2.34 -6.22 -11.56
CA GLU A 219 -1.77 -5.16 -12.40
C GLU A 219 -0.90 -4.19 -11.57
N GLY A 220 -0.11 -4.72 -10.63
CA GLY A 220 0.73 -3.96 -9.69
C GLY A 220 -0.02 -3.27 -8.56
N TYR A 221 -1.36 -3.26 -8.53
CA TYR A 221 -2.13 -2.61 -7.46
C TYR A 221 -2.41 -3.58 -6.32
N HIS A 222 -2.11 -3.12 -5.11
CA HIS A 222 -2.18 -3.89 -3.87
C HIS A 222 -3.56 -3.75 -3.24
N SER A 223 -4.09 -4.85 -2.71
CA SER A 223 -5.18 -4.82 -1.75
C SER A 223 -4.67 -5.04 -0.33
N ASP A 224 -5.50 -4.67 0.64
CA ASP A 224 -5.20 -4.91 2.06
C ASP A 224 -6.48 -5.25 2.82
N ILE A 225 -6.44 -6.31 3.61
CA ILE A 225 -7.56 -6.80 4.41
C ILE A 225 -7.08 -7.60 5.63
N THR A 226 -7.51 -7.12 6.79
CA THR A 226 -7.45 -7.85 8.06
C THR A 226 -8.81 -8.41 8.49
N ARG A 227 -8.86 -9.70 8.85
CA ARG A 227 -9.98 -10.35 9.55
C ARG A 227 -9.49 -11.19 10.72
N THR A 228 -10.14 -11.05 11.86
CA THR A 228 -9.94 -11.95 13.01
C THR A 228 -11.13 -12.92 13.15
N VAL A 229 -10.84 -14.21 13.34
CA VAL A 229 -11.82 -15.27 13.62
C VAL A 229 -11.54 -15.91 14.99
N VAL A 230 -12.48 -16.72 15.51
CA VAL A 230 -12.23 -17.59 16.65
C VAL A 230 -12.32 -19.05 16.21
N VAL A 231 -11.32 -19.85 16.59
CA VAL A 231 -11.38 -21.31 16.44
C VAL A 231 -12.11 -21.89 17.64
N GLY A 232 -13.19 -22.64 17.39
CA GLY A 232 -14.14 -23.12 18.39
C GLY A 232 -15.15 -22.05 18.79
N LYS A 233 -15.76 -22.25 19.97
CA LYS A 233 -16.80 -21.37 20.50
C LYS A 233 -16.19 -20.15 21.18
N ALA A 234 -16.58 -18.96 20.77
CA ALA A 234 -16.12 -17.72 21.40
C ALA A 234 -16.74 -17.53 22.80
N SER A 235 -15.89 -17.14 23.76
CA SER A 235 -16.33 -16.70 25.09
C SER A 235 -17.05 -15.35 25.03
N GLN A 236 -17.84 -15.01 26.05
CA GLN A 236 -18.50 -13.70 26.10
C GLN A 236 -17.49 -12.55 26.07
N THR A 237 -16.36 -12.68 26.78
CA THR A 237 -15.27 -11.70 26.74
C THR A 237 -14.70 -11.50 25.34
N GLN A 238 -14.54 -12.57 24.56
CA GLN A 238 -14.09 -12.46 23.16
C GLN A 238 -15.12 -11.75 22.30
N LYS A 239 -16.41 -12.08 22.46
CA LYS A 239 -17.50 -11.43 21.72
C LYS A 239 -17.58 -9.92 22.03
N ASP A 240 -17.54 -9.57 23.31
CA ASP A 240 -17.59 -8.17 23.75
C ASP A 240 -16.36 -7.39 23.26
N PHE A 241 -15.17 -7.97 23.36
CA PHE A 241 -13.95 -7.37 22.85
C PHE A 241 -14.02 -7.17 21.34
N TYR A 242 -14.34 -8.22 20.57
CA TYR A 242 -14.45 -8.13 19.11
C TYR A 242 -15.46 -7.08 18.66
N ASN A 243 -16.65 -7.06 19.28
CA ASN A 243 -17.70 -6.10 18.96
C ASN A 243 -17.25 -4.65 19.24
N LEU A 244 -16.48 -4.41 20.30
CA LEU A 244 -15.91 -3.10 20.56
C LEU A 244 -15.04 -2.60 19.40
N ILE A 245 -14.16 -3.45 18.85
CA ILE A 245 -13.34 -3.12 17.68
C ILE A 245 -14.21 -2.94 16.42
N LEU A 246 -15.17 -3.83 16.20
CA LEU A 246 -16.08 -3.79 15.05
C LEU A 246 -16.84 -2.47 14.97
N GLU A 247 -17.38 -2.00 16.09
CA GLU A 247 -18.08 -0.71 16.15
C GLU A 247 -17.13 0.49 15.94
N GLY A 248 -15.89 0.40 16.43
CA GLY A 248 -14.84 1.38 16.12
C GLY A 248 -14.49 1.43 14.63
N GLN A 249 -14.44 0.27 13.97
CA GLN A 249 -14.19 0.14 12.53
C GLN A 249 -15.33 0.72 11.71
N LYS A 250 -16.58 0.37 12.03
CA LYS A 250 -17.77 0.94 11.38
C LYS A 250 -17.84 2.46 11.54
N LEU A 251 -17.50 2.98 12.73
CA LEU A 251 -17.38 4.41 12.96
C LEU A 251 -16.36 5.04 12.01
N GLY A 252 -15.14 4.49 11.94
CA GLY A 252 -14.09 4.96 11.04
C GLY A 252 -14.56 5.03 9.58
N VAL A 253 -15.11 3.91 9.06
CA VAL A 253 -15.61 3.82 7.68
C VAL A 253 -16.73 4.84 7.42
N SER A 254 -17.65 5.04 8.37
CA SER A 254 -18.77 5.99 8.22
C SER A 254 -18.35 7.45 8.09
N LEU A 255 -17.13 7.78 8.53
CA LEU A 255 -16.57 9.14 8.48
C LEU A 255 -15.79 9.42 7.19
N VAL A 256 -15.42 8.37 6.44
CA VAL A 256 -14.66 8.52 5.20
C VAL A 256 -15.54 9.11 4.11
N LYS A 257 -15.21 10.32 3.67
CA LYS A 257 -15.74 10.99 2.47
C LYS A 257 -14.80 12.13 2.05
N ALA A 258 -14.96 12.62 0.83
CA ALA A 258 -14.21 13.77 0.35
C ALA A 258 -14.39 15.00 1.25
N GLY A 259 -13.31 15.76 1.45
CA GLY A 259 -13.27 16.98 2.26
C GLY A 259 -13.08 16.76 3.77
N VAL A 260 -13.16 15.54 4.28
CA VAL A 260 -12.94 15.27 5.72
C VAL A 260 -11.44 15.26 6.04
N SER A 261 -11.07 15.83 7.18
CA SER A 261 -9.69 15.82 7.66
C SER A 261 -9.22 14.39 7.96
N ARG A 262 -8.06 14.01 7.40
CA ARG A 262 -7.44 12.68 7.61
C ARG A 262 -7.19 12.40 9.09
N ARG A 263 -6.80 13.44 9.84
CA ARG A 263 -6.54 13.37 11.29
C ARG A 263 -7.83 13.22 12.10
N GLU A 264 -8.92 13.85 11.67
CA GLU A 264 -10.19 13.80 12.40
C GLU A 264 -10.83 12.41 12.34
N VAL A 265 -10.65 11.68 11.23
CA VAL A 265 -11.12 10.28 11.13
C VAL A 265 -10.41 9.40 12.17
N ASP A 266 -9.08 9.45 12.25
CA ASP A 266 -8.30 8.75 13.29
C ASP A 266 -8.73 9.16 14.70
N PHE A 267 -8.80 10.47 14.93
CA PHE A 267 -9.16 11.02 16.24
C PHE A 267 -10.52 10.54 16.71
N ALA A 268 -11.52 10.45 15.84
CA ALA A 268 -12.86 9.99 16.19
C ALA A 268 -12.85 8.53 16.68
N VAL A 269 -12.17 7.64 15.98
CA VAL A 269 -12.05 6.22 16.37
C VAL A 269 -11.24 6.06 17.65
N ARG A 270 -10.14 6.80 17.78
CA ARG A 270 -9.31 6.78 18.99
C ARG A 270 -10.05 7.31 20.22
N ASN A 271 -10.84 8.37 20.04
CA ASN A 271 -11.69 8.93 21.09
C ASN A 271 -12.84 7.99 21.46
N TYR A 272 -13.39 7.25 20.49
CA TYR A 272 -14.35 6.18 20.76
C TYR A 272 -13.74 5.14 21.72
N PHE A 273 -12.53 4.61 21.44
CA PHE A 273 -11.85 3.68 22.34
C PHE A 273 -11.47 4.29 23.70
N ALA A 274 -11.19 5.59 23.76
CA ALA A 274 -10.90 6.29 25.01
C ALA A 274 -12.09 6.29 25.98
N ARG A 275 -13.34 6.37 25.46
CA ARG A 275 -14.57 6.30 26.28
C ARG A 275 -14.76 4.94 26.97
N TYR A 276 -14.14 3.90 26.45
CA TYR A 276 -14.13 2.55 27.04
C TYR A 276 -12.84 2.26 27.83
N HIS A 277 -11.97 3.26 28.02
CA HIS A 277 -10.69 3.14 28.74
C HIS A 277 -9.73 2.09 28.15
N VAL A 278 -9.74 1.91 26.83
CA VAL A 278 -8.90 0.95 26.11
C VAL A 278 -8.02 1.58 25.03
N SER A 279 -8.00 2.91 24.91
CA SER A 279 -7.22 3.62 23.87
C SER A 279 -5.72 3.33 23.93
N GLN A 280 -5.18 2.97 25.10
CA GLN A 280 -3.78 2.55 25.27
C GLN A 280 -3.43 1.28 24.49
N TYR A 281 -4.42 0.45 24.12
CA TYR A 281 -4.21 -0.76 23.34
C TYR A 281 -4.28 -0.52 21.83
N PHE A 282 -4.66 0.69 21.37
CA PHE A 282 -4.65 1.09 19.97
C PHE A 282 -3.36 1.85 19.63
N THR A 283 -2.34 1.11 19.19
CA THR A 283 -0.95 1.58 19.15
C THR A 283 -0.45 2.05 17.77
N HIS A 284 -1.26 1.93 16.72
CA HIS A 284 -0.91 2.34 15.35
C HIS A 284 -1.87 3.41 14.79
N SER A 285 -1.61 3.86 13.55
CA SER A 285 -2.53 4.71 12.78
C SER A 285 -3.84 3.98 12.49
N LEU A 286 -4.92 4.72 12.25
CA LEU A 286 -6.19 4.14 11.81
C LEU A 286 -6.11 3.52 10.41
N GLY A 287 -5.20 3.98 9.57
CA GLY A 287 -4.96 3.38 8.25
C GLY A 287 -4.05 4.22 7.37
N HIS A 288 -3.88 3.76 6.14
CA HIS A 288 -2.98 4.32 5.13
C HIS A 288 -3.54 4.13 3.72
N GLY A 289 -2.93 4.79 2.73
CA GLY A 289 -3.26 4.58 1.34
C GLY A 289 -2.70 3.26 0.83
N THR A 290 -3.37 2.70 -0.17
CA THR A 290 -2.91 1.55 -0.95
C THR A 290 -3.02 1.88 -2.43
N GLY A 291 -2.10 1.33 -3.23
CA GLY A 291 -2.02 1.55 -4.66
C GLY A 291 -0.95 0.68 -5.29
N LEU A 292 0.02 1.27 -5.98
CA LEU A 292 1.18 0.52 -6.47
C LEU A 292 2.10 0.08 -5.32
N GLU A 293 1.95 0.69 -4.15
CA GLU A 293 2.58 0.26 -2.90
C GLU A 293 1.51 -0.15 -1.89
N ILE A 294 1.88 -1.03 -0.95
CA ILE A 294 1.01 -1.38 0.17
C ILE A 294 0.82 -0.20 1.15
N HIS A 295 1.86 0.62 1.35
CA HIS A 295 1.78 1.81 2.18
C HIS A 295 2.09 3.05 1.34
N GLU A 296 1.07 3.83 0.99
CA GLU A 296 1.22 5.12 0.29
C GLU A 296 0.32 6.20 0.91
N GLN A 297 0.37 7.42 0.36
CA GLN A 297 -0.52 8.50 0.77
C GLN A 297 -1.97 8.23 0.32
N PRO A 298 -2.98 8.67 1.10
CA PRO A 298 -2.88 9.42 2.36
C PRO A 298 -2.85 8.52 3.61
N VAL A 299 -2.28 9.01 4.70
CA VAL A 299 -2.31 8.32 6.01
C VAL A 299 -3.45 8.85 6.90
N LEU A 300 -4.19 7.97 7.59
CA LEU A 300 -5.14 8.31 8.65
C LEU A 300 -4.46 8.17 10.03
N SER A 301 -3.86 9.25 10.51
CA SER A 301 -3.10 9.23 11.77
C SER A 301 -3.25 10.53 12.57
N PRO A 302 -2.86 10.55 13.86
CA PRO A 302 -2.85 11.78 14.67
C PRO A 302 -1.98 12.90 14.11
N LYS A 303 -0.98 12.56 13.28
CA LYS A 303 0.00 13.49 12.70
C LYS A 303 -0.35 13.93 11.28
N SER A 304 -1.39 13.34 10.67
CA SER A 304 -1.74 13.59 9.28
C SER A 304 -2.23 15.03 9.08
N THR A 305 -1.89 15.60 7.92
CA THR A 305 -2.37 16.91 7.46
C THR A 305 -3.19 16.74 6.19
N GLY A 306 -3.99 17.75 5.85
CA GLY A 306 -4.84 17.74 4.66
C GLY A 306 -6.15 16.97 4.84
N VAL A 307 -6.88 16.86 3.73
CA VAL A 307 -8.20 16.23 3.66
C VAL A 307 -8.17 15.01 2.75
N LEU A 308 -9.17 14.15 2.89
CA LEU A 308 -9.45 13.11 1.92
C LEU A 308 -10.06 13.72 0.67
N GLU A 309 -9.65 13.24 -0.50
CA GLU A 309 -10.18 13.65 -1.79
C GLU A 309 -10.87 12.47 -2.45
N GLU A 310 -11.81 12.75 -3.36
CA GLU A 310 -12.49 11.72 -4.13
C GLU A 310 -11.48 10.88 -4.93
N ASN A 311 -11.73 9.57 -5.01
CA ASN A 311 -10.85 8.56 -5.61
C ASN A 311 -9.53 8.31 -4.86
N MET A 312 -9.31 8.86 -3.67
CA MET A 312 -8.27 8.29 -2.78
C MET A 312 -8.71 6.90 -2.31
N ILE A 313 -7.75 6.01 -2.06
CA ILE A 313 -7.98 4.74 -1.36
C ILE A 313 -7.31 4.83 -0.01
N VAL A 314 -7.98 4.38 1.05
CA VAL A 314 -7.43 4.24 2.40
C VAL A 314 -7.88 2.95 3.06
N THR A 315 -7.04 2.36 3.90
CA THR A 315 -7.44 1.35 4.88
C THR A 315 -8.11 2.01 6.08
N VAL A 316 -9.02 1.27 6.73
CA VAL A 316 -9.63 1.63 8.01
C VAL A 316 -9.57 0.39 8.90
N GLU A 317 -8.54 0.33 9.74
CA GLU A 317 -8.03 -0.89 10.35
C GLU A 317 -7.83 -0.80 11.88
N PRO A 318 -8.80 -0.31 12.67
CA PRO A 318 -8.58 -0.23 14.11
C PRO A 318 -8.28 -1.62 14.70
N GLY A 319 -7.27 -1.67 15.57
CA GLY A 319 -6.91 -2.86 16.31
C GLY A 319 -6.60 -2.55 17.78
N LEU A 320 -7.01 -3.46 18.67
CA LEU A 320 -6.66 -3.41 20.09
C LEU A 320 -5.84 -4.64 20.44
N TYR A 321 -4.69 -4.42 21.09
CA TYR A 321 -3.74 -5.47 21.43
C TYR A 321 -3.42 -5.43 22.91
N ILE A 322 -3.80 -6.49 23.62
CA ILE A 322 -3.50 -6.64 25.05
C ILE A 322 -2.36 -7.63 25.19
N GLU A 323 -1.17 -7.11 25.49
CA GLU A 323 0.06 -7.90 25.61
C GLU A 323 -0.13 -9.11 26.54
N GLY A 324 0.36 -10.27 26.09
CA GLY A 324 0.24 -11.54 26.81
C GLY A 324 -1.16 -12.17 26.83
N LYS A 325 -2.20 -11.50 26.29
CA LYS A 325 -3.57 -12.03 26.22
C LYS A 325 -4.00 -12.36 24.80
N PHE A 326 -4.45 -11.35 24.05
CA PHE A 326 -4.92 -11.47 22.66
C PHE A 326 -5.07 -10.07 22.05
N GLY A 327 -5.25 -10.01 20.74
CA GLY A 327 -5.60 -8.80 20.01
C GLY A 327 -6.57 -9.11 18.88
N VAL A 328 -7.26 -8.06 18.42
CA VAL A 328 -8.21 -8.11 17.31
C VAL A 328 -7.95 -6.89 16.45
N ARG A 329 -7.91 -7.10 15.13
CA ARG A 329 -7.93 -6.03 14.12
C ARG A 329 -8.96 -6.39 13.06
N ILE A 330 -9.69 -5.40 12.59
CA ILE A 330 -10.68 -5.52 11.53
C ILE A 330 -10.43 -4.37 10.58
N GLU A 331 -10.27 -4.67 9.30
CA GLU A 331 -9.84 -3.70 8.32
C GLU A 331 -10.65 -3.77 7.04
N ASP A 332 -11.01 -2.61 6.50
CA ASP A 332 -11.42 -2.54 5.11
C ASP A 332 -10.54 -1.55 4.35
N SER A 333 -10.22 -1.90 3.10
CA SER A 333 -9.82 -0.92 2.09
C SER A 333 -11.05 -0.23 1.52
N VAL A 334 -11.06 1.10 1.47
CA VAL A 334 -12.19 1.89 0.98
C VAL A 334 -11.74 2.92 -0.05
N ALA A 335 -12.53 3.11 -1.12
CA ALA A 335 -12.34 4.19 -2.08
C ALA A 335 -13.23 5.39 -1.69
N VAL A 336 -12.63 6.55 -1.54
CA VAL A 336 -13.32 7.79 -1.15
C VAL A 336 -14.23 8.27 -2.28
N THR A 337 -15.46 8.65 -1.94
CA THR A 337 -16.43 9.28 -2.85
C THR A 337 -16.83 10.66 -2.32
N ALA A 338 -17.53 11.45 -3.12
CA ALA A 338 -18.03 12.76 -2.70
C ALA A 338 -18.85 12.75 -1.38
N ASN A 339 -19.64 11.69 -1.13
CA ASN A 339 -20.60 11.64 -0.01
C ASN A 339 -20.36 10.48 0.98
N GLY A 340 -19.28 9.74 0.83
CA GLY A 340 -18.99 8.54 1.62
C GLY A 340 -17.78 7.80 1.07
N CYS A 341 -17.81 6.47 1.16
CA CYS A 341 -16.82 5.61 0.52
C CYS A 341 -17.47 4.36 -0.07
N GLU A 342 -16.78 3.75 -1.04
CA GLU A 342 -17.03 2.39 -1.51
C GLU A 342 -16.13 1.44 -0.73
N ILE A 343 -16.70 0.44 -0.07
CA ILE A 343 -15.93 -0.63 0.57
C ILE A 343 -15.46 -1.62 -0.52
N LEU A 344 -14.14 -1.78 -0.65
CA LEU A 344 -13.52 -2.63 -1.67
C LEU A 344 -13.43 -4.09 -1.20
N THR A 345 -13.26 -4.31 0.10
CA THR A 345 -13.15 -5.62 0.78
C THR A 345 -14.50 -6.10 1.32
N LYS A 346 -15.01 -7.21 0.80
CA LYS A 346 -16.40 -7.65 1.00
C LYS A 346 -16.55 -8.83 1.94
N THR A 347 -15.45 -9.40 2.44
CA THR A 347 -15.49 -10.45 3.46
C THR A 347 -16.29 -9.96 4.68
N PRO A 348 -17.25 -10.75 5.21
CA PRO A 348 -18.03 -10.35 6.38
C PRO A 348 -17.15 -9.97 7.57
N LYS A 349 -17.65 -9.04 8.39
CA LYS A 349 -16.91 -8.50 9.55
C LYS A 349 -17.47 -9.00 10.87
N GLU A 350 -18.57 -9.75 10.85
CA GLU A 350 -19.13 -10.39 12.02
C GLU A 350 -18.18 -11.49 12.51
N LEU A 351 -18.09 -11.65 13.83
CA LEU A 351 -17.22 -12.65 14.43
C LEU A 351 -17.59 -14.06 13.94
N MET A 352 -16.66 -14.71 13.25
CA MET A 352 -16.79 -16.09 12.79
C MET A 352 -16.28 -17.05 13.87
N GLU A 353 -17.12 -18.01 14.28
CA GLU A 353 -16.76 -19.15 15.12
C GLU A 353 -16.57 -20.37 14.20
N LEU A 354 -15.33 -20.87 14.06
CA LEU A 354 -14.94 -21.93 13.09
C LEU A 354 -14.55 -23.23 13.82
N LEU A 355 -14.99 -24.40 13.35
CA LEU A 355 -14.81 -25.70 14.02
C LEU A 355 -13.57 -26.49 13.58
#